data_AF-A0A1H8P9J9-F1
#
_entry.id   AF-A0A1H8P9J9-F1
#
_cell.length_a   1.000
_cell.length_b   1.000
_cell.length_c   1.000
_cell.angle_alpha   90.00
_cell.angle_beta   90.00
_cell.angle_gamma   90.00
#
_symmetry.space_group_name_H-M   'P 1'
#
loop_
_entity.id
_entity.type
_entity.pdbx_description
1 polymer ?
#
loop_
_entity_poly.entity_id
_entity_poly.type
_entity_poly.pdbx_seq_one_letter_code
_entity_poly.pdbx_strand_id
1 'polypeptide(L)'
;MPATSPAKKLSFSYYDEPPVRDQRREKQITFPYHPDEAMTTKIRQEVNVTIDGKKITIGTITATPTMTLIEGTSQPELGIGMDGIDLIANGESVPQTSGESSFLTHAFSMRYASLPENLQSVQLIIKKTGDTVQIPVK
;
A
#
# COMPACT_ATOMS: atom_id res chain seq x y z
N MET A 1 15.47 24.08 17.29
CA MET A 1 15.96 22.69 17.06
C MET A 1 14.76 21.77 17.20
N PRO A 2 14.45 20.89 16.24
CA PRO A 2 13.36 19.94 16.42
C PRO A 2 13.79 18.87 17.43
N ALA A 3 12.88 18.47 18.33
CA ALA A 3 13.16 17.44 19.32
C ALA A 3 12.96 16.04 18.68
N THR A 4 14.00 15.21 18.69
CA THR A 4 13.96 13.79 18.30
C THR A 4 13.10 13.01 19.31
N SER A 5 12.25 12.11 18.80
CA SER A 5 11.38 11.28 19.64
C SER A 5 12.18 10.11 20.23
N PRO A 6 11.93 9.68 21.48
CA PRO A 6 12.69 8.58 22.07
C PRO A 6 12.47 7.26 21.31
N ALA A 7 13.57 6.55 21.05
CA ALA A 7 13.57 5.25 20.38
C ALA A 7 12.68 4.24 21.11
N LYS A 8 11.86 3.51 20.36
CA LYS A 8 11.10 2.34 20.83
C LYS A 8 11.93 1.07 20.61
N LYS A 9 11.59 -0.03 21.29
CA LYS A 9 12.21 -1.35 21.05
C LYS A 9 11.33 -2.13 20.07
N LEU A 10 11.89 -2.55 18.94
CA LEU A 10 11.24 -3.50 18.04
C LEU A 10 11.95 -4.86 18.17
N SER A 11 11.17 -5.93 18.27
CA SER A 11 11.67 -7.26 18.52
C SER A 11 11.13 -8.26 17.50
N PHE A 12 12.03 -9.04 16.93
CA PHE A 12 11.73 -10.14 16.02
C PHE A 12 12.00 -11.46 16.74
N SER A 13 10.94 -12.23 17.01
CA SER A 13 11.04 -13.59 17.55
C SER A 13 11.15 -14.60 16.41
N TYR A 14 12.09 -15.52 16.52
CA TYR A 14 12.26 -16.64 15.60
C TYR A 14 12.59 -17.91 16.36
N TYR A 15 12.28 -19.05 15.76
CA TYR A 15 12.65 -20.33 16.31
C TYR A 15 13.92 -20.83 15.64
N ASP A 16 14.89 -21.22 16.44
CA ASP A 16 16.04 -21.98 15.96
C ASP A 16 15.62 -23.44 15.76
N GLU A 17 16.02 -24.05 14.64
CA GLU A 17 15.83 -25.47 14.36
C GLU A 17 17.15 -26.21 14.61
N PRO A 18 17.42 -26.67 15.84
CA PRO A 18 18.60 -27.48 16.08
C PRO A 18 18.47 -28.86 15.41
N PRO A 19 19.59 -29.55 15.16
CA PRO A 19 19.61 -30.88 14.53
C PRO A 19 18.87 -31.98 15.33
N VAL A 20 18.45 -31.71 16.57
CA VAL A 20 17.68 -32.62 17.42
C VAL A 20 16.26 -32.06 17.61
N ARG A 21 15.24 -32.82 17.19
CA ARG A 21 13.84 -32.40 17.01
C ARG A 21 13.14 -31.78 18.25
N ASP A 22 13.65 -32.01 19.46
CA ASP A 22 12.96 -31.62 20.71
C ASP A 22 13.48 -30.34 21.39
N GLN A 23 14.30 -29.53 20.71
CA GLN A 23 14.87 -28.30 21.31
C GLN A 23 14.60 -27.05 20.49
N ARG A 24 13.39 -26.88 19.95
CA ARG A 24 13.03 -25.62 19.29
C ARG A 24 13.12 -24.47 20.30
N ARG A 25 14.16 -23.64 20.18
CA ARG A 25 14.38 -22.50 21.09
C ARG A 25 13.87 -21.24 20.42
N GLU A 26 12.98 -20.53 21.09
CA GLU A 26 12.64 -19.17 20.69
C GLU A 26 13.84 -18.26 20.97
N LYS A 27 14.24 -17.51 19.96
CA LYS A 27 15.26 -16.47 20.01
C LYS A 27 14.64 -15.15 19.61
N GLN A 28 15.14 -14.07 20.17
CA GLN A 28 14.62 -12.72 19.94
C GLN A 28 15.77 -11.80 19.56
N ILE A 29 15.65 -11.11 18.42
CA ILE A 29 16.55 -10.02 18.04
C ILE A 29 15.81 -8.72 18.32
N THR A 30 16.42 -7.82 19.09
CA THR A 30 15.84 -6.51 19.42
C THR A 30 16.73 -5.41 18.88
N PHE A 31 16.11 -4.43 18.24
CA PHE A 31 16.79 -3.27 17.67
C PHE A 31 16.05 -1.98 18.06
N PRO A 32 16.79 -0.86 18.18
CA PRO A 32 16.17 0.44 18.39
C PRO A 32 15.35 0.81 17.14
N TYR A 33 14.12 1.26 17.37
CA TYR A 33 13.19 1.74 16.35
C TYR A 33 12.89 3.21 16.64
N HIS A 34 13.33 4.09 15.75
CA HIS A 34 13.05 5.52 15.80
C HIS A 34 11.82 5.81 14.93
N PRO A 35 10.63 6.08 15.52
CA PRO A 35 9.41 6.29 14.75
C PRO A 35 9.46 7.53 13.83
N ASP A 36 10.34 8.46 14.17
CA ASP A 36 10.68 9.67 13.42
C ASP A 36 11.66 9.42 12.26
N GLU A 37 12.42 8.32 12.30
CA GLU A 37 13.20 7.81 11.16
C GLU A 37 12.43 6.75 10.35
N ALA A 38 11.22 6.39 10.80
CA ALA A 38 10.38 5.46 10.10
C ALA A 38 9.90 6.06 8.78
N MET A 39 9.78 5.19 7.77
CA MET A 39 9.38 5.51 6.40
C MET A 39 8.15 6.43 6.38
N THR A 40 8.39 7.73 6.23
CA THR A 40 7.31 8.72 6.30
C THR A 40 6.35 8.47 5.14
N THR A 41 5.07 8.36 5.46
CA THR A 41 4.02 8.28 4.45
C THR A 41 4.03 9.56 3.62
N LYS A 42 4.39 9.45 2.34
CA LYS A 42 4.44 10.57 1.40
C LYS A 42 3.05 11.04 1.02
N ILE A 43 2.12 10.10 0.84
CA ILE A 43 0.72 10.37 0.49
C ILE A 43 -0.16 9.44 1.31
N ARG A 44 -1.20 9.99 1.94
CA ARG A 44 -2.33 9.24 2.47
C ARG A 44 -3.61 9.96 2.11
N GLN A 45 -4.37 9.44 1.15
CA GLN A 45 -5.62 10.07 0.72
C GLN A 45 -6.72 9.06 0.47
N GLU A 46 -7.93 9.44 0.87
CA GLU A 46 -9.17 8.75 0.55
C GLU A 46 -9.79 9.38 -0.68
N VAL A 47 -10.12 8.57 -1.68
CA VAL A 47 -10.67 9.05 -2.96
C VAL A 47 -11.93 8.27 -3.30
N ASN A 48 -13.05 8.97 -3.34
CA ASN A 48 -14.32 8.39 -3.76
C ASN A 48 -14.54 8.70 -5.23
N VAL A 49 -14.77 7.67 -6.05
CA VAL A 49 -14.95 7.80 -7.50
C VAL A 49 -16.28 7.20 -7.89
N THR A 50 -17.03 7.90 -8.72
CA THR A 50 -18.22 7.36 -9.37
C THR A 50 -17.93 7.23 -10.86
N ILE A 51 -18.05 6.01 -11.38
CA ILE A 51 -17.83 5.66 -12.78
C ILE A 51 -19.14 5.11 -13.34
N ASP A 52 -19.66 5.70 -14.41
CA ASP A 52 -20.92 5.26 -15.06
C ASP A 52 -22.08 5.06 -14.08
N GLY A 53 -22.18 5.93 -13.06
CA GLY A 53 -23.19 5.84 -12.01
C GLY A 53 -22.96 4.74 -10.97
N LYS A 54 -21.87 3.97 -11.09
CA LYS A 54 -21.43 2.94 -10.13
C LYS A 54 -20.31 3.48 -9.27
N LYS A 55 -20.36 3.19 -7.96
CA LYS A 55 -19.41 3.75 -6.99
C LYS A 55 -18.22 2.82 -6.81
N ILE A 56 -17.01 3.34 -7.03
CA ILE A 56 -15.75 2.77 -6.55
C ILE A 56 -15.30 3.62 -5.38
N THR A 57 -15.16 3.00 -4.22
CA THR A 57 -14.61 3.68 -3.06
C THR A 57 -13.15 3.29 -2.93
N ILE A 58 -12.25 4.16 -3.38
CA ILE A 58 -10.81 3.99 -3.15
C ILE A 58 -10.56 4.53 -1.74
N GLY A 59 -10.69 3.64 -0.75
CA GLY A 59 -10.62 3.97 0.67
C GLY A 59 -9.30 4.63 1.04
N THR A 60 -8.17 4.13 0.54
CA THR A 60 -6.88 4.77 0.81
C THR A 60 -5.84 4.53 -0.28
N ILE A 61 -5.09 5.57 -0.61
CA ILE A 61 -3.81 5.48 -1.31
C ILE A 61 -2.72 5.87 -0.32
N THR A 62 -1.84 4.92 0.01
CA THR A 62 -0.73 5.11 0.94
C THR A 62 0.59 4.93 0.21
N ALA A 63 1.34 6.01 0.01
CA ALA A 63 2.67 5.95 -0.59
C ALA A 63 3.75 6.06 0.49
N THR A 64 4.72 5.15 0.47
CA THR A 64 5.94 5.20 1.27
C THR A 64 7.15 5.25 0.32
N PRO A 65 8.37 5.52 0.81
CA PRO A 65 9.56 5.47 -0.03
C PRO A 65 9.84 4.10 -0.68
N THR A 66 9.22 3.00 -0.23
CA THR A 66 9.45 1.64 -0.76
C THR A 66 8.27 1.06 -1.52
N MET A 67 7.05 1.55 -1.31
CA MET A 67 5.87 1.01 -2.00
C MET A 67 4.73 2.02 -2.07
N THR A 68 3.75 1.71 -2.91
CA THR A 68 2.44 2.37 -2.91
C THR A 68 1.35 1.33 -2.71
N LEU A 69 0.43 1.57 -1.77
CA LEU A 69 -0.70 0.70 -1.48
C LEU A 69 -2.00 1.43 -1.83
N ILE A 70 -2.83 0.78 -2.64
CA ILE A 70 -4.18 1.23 -2.97
C ILE A 70 -5.16 0.24 -2.39
N GLU A 71 -6.04 0.70 -1.52
CA GLU A 71 -7.08 -0.10 -0.88
C GLU A 71 -8.45 0.50 -1.17
N GLY A 72 -9.44 -0.36 -1.37
CA GLY A 72 -10.79 0.11 -1.61
C GLY A 72 -11.82 -1.00 -1.64
N THR A 73 -13.05 -0.58 -1.92
CA THR A 73 -14.19 -1.45 -2.15
C THR A 73 -14.87 -1.04 -3.46
N SER A 74 -15.41 -2.02 -4.16
CA SER A 74 -16.17 -1.78 -5.40
C SER A 74 -17.52 -2.48 -5.36
N GLN A 75 -18.48 -1.97 -6.11
CA GLN A 75 -19.72 -2.73 -6.34
C GLN A 75 -19.42 -4.00 -7.15
N PRO A 76 -20.15 -5.10 -6.91
CA PRO A 76 -19.82 -6.39 -7.53
C PRO A 76 -19.86 -6.34 -9.07
N GLU A 77 -20.71 -5.49 -9.66
CA GLU A 77 -20.83 -5.39 -11.12
C GLU A 77 -19.61 -4.71 -11.78
N LEU A 78 -18.84 -3.94 -11.02
CA LEU A 78 -17.59 -3.35 -11.49
C LEU A 78 -16.49 -4.40 -11.57
N GLY A 79 -16.47 -5.37 -10.64
CA GLY A 79 -15.52 -6.49 -10.68
C GLY A 79 -14.07 -6.03 -10.67
N ILE A 80 -13.73 -5.06 -9.80
CA ILE A 80 -12.33 -4.65 -9.60
C ILE A 80 -11.62 -5.79 -8.88
N GLY A 81 -10.90 -6.59 -9.64
CA GLY A 81 -10.02 -7.63 -9.14
C GLY A 81 -8.64 -7.11 -8.77
N MET A 82 -7.72 -8.05 -8.51
CA MET A 82 -6.34 -7.78 -8.11
C MET A 82 -5.49 -6.98 -9.11
N ASP A 83 -5.92 -6.85 -10.37
CA ASP A 83 -5.20 -6.12 -11.43
C ASP A 83 -6.04 -5.00 -12.07
N GLY A 84 -7.14 -4.59 -11.41
CA GLY A 84 -8.19 -3.77 -12.02
C GLY A 84 -7.84 -2.29 -12.18
N ILE A 85 -6.71 -1.83 -11.65
CA ILE A 85 -6.28 -0.44 -11.65
C ILE A 85 -4.83 -0.37 -12.13
N ASP A 86 -4.50 0.61 -12.97
CA ASP A 86 -3.12 1.02 -13.22
C ASP A 86 -2.82 2.32 -12.47
N LEU A 87 -1.66 2.37 -11.84
CA LEU A 87 -1.14 3.56 -11.18
C LEU A 87 -0.18 4.28 -12.13
N ILE A 88 -0.46 5.53 -12.43
CA ILE A 88 0.37 6.40 -13.27
C ILE A 88 0.95 7.51 -12.41
N ALA A 89 2.27 7.67 -12.40
CA ALA A 89 2.97 8.74 -11.73
C ALA A 89 3.77 9.55 -12.75
N ASN A 90 3.57 10.87 -12.79
CA ASN A 90 4.25 11.75 -13.74
C ASN A 90 4.09 11.32 -15.21
N GLY A 91 2.99 10.64 -15.56
CA GLY A 91 2.74 10.12 -16.90
C GLY A 91 3.32 8.73 -17.17
N GLU A 92 4.06 8.14 -16.22
CA GLU A 92 4.65 6.81 -16.35
C GLU A 92 3.91 5.77 -15.51
N SER A 93 3.78 4.55 -16.04
CA SER A 93 3.17 3.44 -15.31
C SER A 93 4.06 3.00 -14.15
N VAL A 94 3.48 2.95 -12.95
CA VAL A 94 4.14 2.40 -11.77
C VAL A 94 3.87 0.89 -11.74
N PRO A 95 4.91 0.05 -11.68
CA PRO A 95 4.73 -1.40 -11.69
C PRO A 95 3.93 -1.89 -10.49
N GLN A 96 2.92 -2.72 -10.74
CA GLN A 96 2.23 -3.48 -9.69
C GLN A 96 3.12 -4.64 -9.23
N THR A 97 3.23 -4.83 -7.91
CA THR A 97 4.02 -5.90 -7.29
C THR A 97 3.15 -7.04 -6.78
N SER A 98 1.95 -6.73 -6.29
CA SER A 98 0.97 -7.75 -5.86
C SER A 98 -0.43 -7.15 -5.78
N GLY A 99 -1.46 -7.99 -5.91
CA GLY A 99 -2.84 -7.58 -5.66
C GLY A 99 -3.63 -8.68 -4.97
N GLU A 100 -4.62 -8.28 -4.19
CA GLU A 100 -5.54 -9.16 -3.47
C GLU A 100 -6.96 -8.62 -3.62
N SER A 101 -7.95 -9.51 -3.75
CA SER A 101 -9.36 -9.15 -3.82
C SER A 101 -10.22 -10.17 -3.09
N SER A 102 -11.22 -9.71 -2.37
CA SER A 102 -12.17 -10.55 -1.65
C SER A 102 -13.54 -10.50 -2.31
N PHE A 103 -14.02 -11.63 -2.80
CA PHE A 103 -15.37 -11.73 -3.37
C PHE A 103 -16.48 -11.51 -2.33
N LEU A 104 -16.25 -11.86 -1.05
CA LEU A 104 -17.28 -11.74 -0.02
C LEU A 104 -17.51 -10.27 0.40
N THR A 105 -16.43 -9.49 0.51
CA THR A 105 -16.50 -8.09 0.97
C THR A 105 -16.36 -7.08 -0.17
N HIS A 106 -16.01 -7.55 -1.37
CA HIS A 106 -15.70 -6.75 -2.55
C HIS A 106 -14.58 -5.73 -2.30
N ALA A 107 -13.77 -6.01 -1.29
CA ALA A 107 -12.57 -5.26 -0.97
C ALA A 107 -11.44 -5.70 -1.89
N PHE A 108 -10.59 -4.76 -2.24
CA PHE A 108 -9.36 -5.01 -2.98
C PHE A 108 -8.20 -4.26 -2.34
N SER A 109 -7.01 -4.80 -2.51
CA SER A 109 -5.76 -4.12 -2.23
C SER A 109 -4.78 -4.38 -3.36
N MET A 110 -4.04 -3.35 -3.78
CA MET A 110 -3.01 -3.45 -4.80
C MET A 110 -1.76 -2.73 -4.32
N ARG A 111 -0.63 -3.42 -4.42
CA ARG A 111 0.69 -2.90 -4.10
C ARG A 111 1.45 -2.61 -5.38
N TYR A 112 2.14 -1.49 -5.38
CA TYR A 112 2.96 -1.01 -6.47
C TYR A 112 4.35 -0.64 -5.95
N ALA A 113 5.28 -0.45 -6.88
CA ALA A 113 6.56 0.18 -6.59
C ALA A 113 6.39 1.58 -5.94
N SER A 114 7.48 2.09 -5.39
CA SER A 114 7.51 3.43 -4.82
C SER A 114 7.25 4.51 -5.89
N LEU A 115 6.59 5.59 -5.48
CA LEU A 115 6.42 6.77 -6.31
C LEU A 115 7.75 7.53 -6.47
N PRO A 116 7.97 8.18 -7.63
CA PRO A 116 9.15 9.02 -7.84
C PRO A 116 9.23 10.13 -6.79
N GLU A 117 10.46 10.55 -6.45
CA GLU A 117 10.67 11.58 -5.42
C GLU A 117 10.10 12.95 -5.82
N ASN A 118 10.28 13.33 -7.09
CA ASN A 118 9.74 14.56 -7.66
C ASN A 118 8.34 14.32 -8.23
N LEU A 119 7.40 14.01 -7.34
CA LEU A 119 6.03 13.69 -7.73
C LEU A 119 5.25 14.95 -8.13
N GLN A 120 4.79 15.00 -9.37
CA GLN A 120 4.04 16.12 -9.95
C GLN A 120 2.57 15.75 -10.20
N SER A 121 2.30 14.49 -10.56
CA SER A 121 0.95 13.99 -10.78
C SER A 121 0.84 12.52 -10.41
N VAL A 122 -0.33 12.14 -9.92
CA VAL A 122 -0.72 10.75 -9.68
C VAL A 122 -2.09 10.54 -10.29
N GLN A 123 -2.23 9.49 -11.08
CA GLN A 123 -3.48 9.13 -11.74
C GLN A 123 -3.74 7.64 -11.56
N LEU A 124 -5.01 7.29 -11.42
CA LEU A 124 -5.46 5.90 -11.43
C LEU A 124 -6.26 5.66 -12.70
N ILE A 125 -5.93 4.61 -13.44
CA ILE A 125 -6.70 4.19 -14.62
C ILE A 125 -7.44 2.91 -14.26
N ILE A 126 -8.77 2.92 -14.32
CA ILE A 126 -9.57 1.72 -14.09
C ILE A 126 -9.60 0.91 -15.38
N LYS A 127 -8.91 -0.24 -15.44
CA LYS A 127 -8.71 -0.99 -16.70
C LYS A 127 -10.00 -1.37 -17.42
N LYS A 128 -11.04 -1.70 -16.66
CA LYS A 128 -12.31 -2.18 -17.22
C LYS A 128 -13.04 -1.10 -18.02
N THR A 129 -12.95 0.15 -17.59
CA THR A 129 -13.71 1.27 -18.16
C THR A 129 -12.82 2.28 -18.89
N GLY A 130 -11.52 2.29 -18.59
CA GLY A 130 -10.55 3.27 -19.10
C GLY A 130 -10.61 4.62 -18.40
N ASP A 131 -11.48 4.77 -17.39
CA ASP A 131 -11.61 6.04 -16.68
C ASP A 131 -10.35 6.37 -15.89
N THR A 132 -10.03 7.65 -15.89
CA THR A 132 -8.87 8.20 -15.22
C THR A 132 -9.29 9.06 -14.04
N VAL A 133 -8.70 8.80 -12.88
CA VAL A 133 -8.94 9.53 -11.63
C VAL A 133 -7.65 10.24 -11.24
N GLN A 134 -7.71 11.56 -11.17
CA GLN A 134 -6.58 12.37 -10.70
C GLN A 134 -6.52 12.36 -9.19
N ILE A 135 -5.37 12.00 -8.63
CA ILE A 135 -5.12 12.03 -7.19
C ILE A 135 -4.36 13.32 -6.89
N PRO A 136 -4.90 14.20 -6.02
CA PRO A 136 -4.21 15.44 -5.70
C PRO A 136 -2.88 15.12 -5.04
N VAL A 137 -1.79 15.75 -5.48
CA VAL A 137 -0.49 15.65 -4.85
C VAL A 137 -0.36 16.88 -3.95
N LYS A 138 -0.52 16.71 -2.63
CA LYS A 138 -0.36 17.77 -1.63
C LYS A 138 0.83 17.47 -0.74
#